data_AF-A0A948AKC3-F1
#
_entry.id   AF-A0A948AKC3-F1
#
_cell.length_a   1.000
_cell.length_b   1.000
_cell.length_c   1.000
_cell.angle_alpha   90.00
_cell.angle_beta   90.00
_cell.angle_gamma   90.00
#
_symmetry.space_group_name_H-M   'P 1'
#
loop_
_entity.id
_entity.type
_entity.pdbx_description
1 polymer ?
#
loop_
_entity_poly.entity_id
_entity_poly.type
_entity_poly.pdbx_seq_one_letter_code
_entity_poly.pdbx_strand_id
1 'polypeptide(L)'
;MRKVFLRTLFRYYSFYTGGFVMFLLALAVAEYMGMPEQWIGWTFMTATVALYAGIGILSRTSDVDEFYVAGRRVPAVYNGMATGADWMSAASFIGLA
;
A
#
# COMPACT_ATOMS: atom_id res chain seq x y z
N MET A 1 1.39 -5.14 -25.82
CA MET A 1 1.43 -5.73 -24.46
C MET A 1 1.80 -4.71 -23.37
N ARG A 2 2.93 -3.97 -23.44
CA ARG A 2 3.36 -3.00 -22.40
C ARG A 2 2.33 -1.92 -21.99
N LYS A 3 1.61 -1.33 -22.96
CA LYS A 3 0.58 -0.30 -22.68
C LYS A 3 -0.65 -0.84 -21.92
N VAL A 4 -1.02 -2.10 -22.15
CA VAL A 4 -2.14 -2.75 -21.45
C VAL A 4 -1.77 -3.03 -20.00
N PHE A 5 -0.57 -3.55 -19.76
CA PHE A 5 -0.03 -3.78 -18.41
C PHE A 5 0.05 -2.47 -17.60
N LEU A 6 0.57 -1.40 -18.19
CA LEU A 6 0.64 -0.07 -17.56
C LEU A 6 -0.74 0.46 -17.18
N ARG A 7 -1.74 0.31 -18.06
CA ARG A 7 -3.12 0.74 -17.78
C ARG A 7 -3.75 -0.05 -16.65
N THR A 8 -3.50 -1.36 -16.59
CA THR A 8 -3.98 -2.22 -15.50
C THR A 8 -3.31 -1.86 -14.17
N LEU A 9 -1.99 -1.63 -14.18
CA LEU A 9 -1.23 -1.24 -13.00
C LEU A 9 -1.67 0.12 -12.46
N PHE A 10 -1.82 1.12 -13.34
CA PHE A 10 -2.34 2.44 -12.98
C PHE A 10 -3.76 2.34 -12.43
N ARG A 11 -4.60 1.47 -12.98
CA ARG A 11 -5.95 1.23 -12.47
C ARG A 11 -5.93 0.67 -11.05
N TYR A 12 -5.10 -0.34 -10.77
CA TYR A 12 -4.98 -0.88 -9.42
C TYR A 12 -4.43 0.15 -8.43
N TYR A 13 -3.38 0.88 -8.81
CA TYR A 13 -2.83 1.96 -7.97
C TYR A 13 -3.87 3.06 -7.71
N SER A 14 -4.59 3.52 -8.73
CA SER A 14 -5.62 4.55 -8.56
C SER A 14 -6.79 4.08 -7.69
N PHE A 15 -7.25 2.84 -7.83
CA PHE A 15 -8.26 2.27 -6.93
C PHE A 15 -7.74 2.16 -5.49
N TYR A 16 -6.51 1.70 -5.30
CA TYR A 16 -5.88 1.61 -3.98
C TYR A 16 -5.75 3.00 -3.33
N THR A 17 -5.16 3.96 -4.03
CA THR A 17 -4.96 5.32 -3.52
C THR A 17 -6.30 6.00 -3.24
N GLY A 18 -7.28 5.87 -4.14
CA GLY A 18 -8.62 6.40 -3.93
C GLY A 18 -9.31 5.77 -2.71
N GLY A 19 -9.25 4.44 -2.60
CA GLY A 19 -9.78 3.71 -1.44
C GLY A 19 -9.10 4.12 -0.12
N PHE A 20 -7.78 4.30 -0.14
CA PHE A 20 -7.03 4.75 1.03
C PHE A 20 -7.38 6.19 1.44
N VAL A 21 -7.49 7.11 0.49
CA VAL A 21 -7.94 8.48 0.77
C VAL A 21 -9.36 8.48 1.34
N MET A 22 -10.27 7.70 0.74
CA MET A 22 -11.64 7.55 1.28
C MET A 22 -11.66 6.95 2.68
N PHE A 23 -10.79 5.97 2.96
CA PHE A 23 -10.63 5.39 4.29
C PHE A 23 -10.15 6.42 5.31
N LEU A 24 -9.14 7.22 4.96
CA LEU A 24 -8.66 8.32 5.82
C LEU A 24 -9.76 9.36 6.08
N LEU A 25 -10.53 9.74 5.05
CA LEU A 25 -11.65 10.67 5.22
C LEU A 25 -12.74 10.08 6.12
N ALA A 26 -13.03 8.78 6.00
CA ALA A 26 -13.98 8.11 6.87
C ALA A 26 -13.51 8.11 8.34
N LEU A 27 -12.22 7.85 8.59
CA LEU A 27 -11.65 7.94 9.93
C LEU A 27 -11.66 9.37 10.47
N ALA A 28 -11.36 10.37 9.64
CA ALA A 28 -11.42 11.78 10.02
C ALA A 28 -12.86 12.20 10.38
N VAL A 29 -13.86 11.71 9.64
CA VAL A 29 -15.27 11.94 9.98
C VAL A 29 -15.65 11.21 11.27
N ALA A 30 -15.18 9.98 11.49
CA ALA A 30 -15.41 9.25 12.73
C ALA A 30 -14.79 9.96 13.94
N GLU A 31 -13.59 10.51 13.78
CA GLU A 31 -12.92 11.37 14.78
C GLU A 31 -13.75 12.62 15.07
N TYR A 32 -14.23 13.30 14.03
CA TYR A 32 -15.09 14.48 14.18
C TYR A 32 -16.42 14.17 14.89
N MET A 33 -16.97 12.96 14.69
CA MET A 33 -18.16 12.47 15.39
C MET A 33 -17.88 12.08 16.86
N GLY A 34 -16.64 12.23 17.34
CA GLY A 34 -16.25 11.97 18.72
C GLY A 34 -15.85 10.52 18.99
N MET A 35 -15.50 9.73 17.97
CA MET A 35 -15.01 8.38 18.17
C MET A 35 -13.69 8.40 18.96
N PRO A 36 -13.51 7.56 19.99
CA PRO A 36 -12.29 7.58 20.80
C PRO A 36 -11.04 7.24 19.97
N GLU A 37 -9.94 7.95 20.25
CA GLU A 37 -8.66 7.81 19.54
C GLU A 37 -8.15 6.37 19.47
N GLN A 38 -8.38 5.59 20.53
CA GLN A 38 -7.99 4.18 20.61
C GLN A 38 -8.63 3.33 19.50
N TRP A 39 -9.92 3.55 19.22
CA TRP A 39 -10.64 2.83 18.17
C TRP A 39 -10.20 3.25 16.77
N ILE A 40 -9.87 4.53 16.58
CA ILE A 40 -9.30 5.03 15.32
C ILE A 40 -7.95 4.35 15.06
N GLY A 41 -7.07 4.33 16.07
CA GLY A 41 -5.76 3.70 15.98
C GLY A 41 -5.84 2.21 15.66
N TRP A 42 -6.69 1.45 16.38
CA TRP A 42 -6.87 0.02 16.11
C TRP A 42 -7.43 -0.26 14.71
N THR A 43 -8.38 0.56 14.26
CA THR A 43 -8.96 0.41 12.91
C THR A 43 -7.91 0.69 11.84
N PHE A 44 -7.15 1.78 11.98
CA PHE A 44 -6.07 2.13 11.06
C PHE A 44 -5.00 1.03 10.99
N MET A 45 -4.52 0.57 12.14
CA MET A 45 -3.50 -0.47 12.22
C MET A 45 -3.99 -1.80 11.65
N THR A 46 -5.17 -2.26 12.06
CA THR A 46 -5.71 -3.55 11.59
C THR A 46 -6.00 -3.52 10.09
N ALA A 47 -6.56 -2.42 9.58
CA ALA A 47 -6.85 -2.28 8.16
C ALA A 47 -5.57 -2.32 7.31
N THR A 48 -4.52 -1.60 7.72
CA THR A 48 -3.24 -1.57 7.00
C THR A 48 -2.55 -2.94 7.01
N VAL A 49 -2.48 -3.61 8.16
CA VAL A 49 -1.93 -4.98 8.26
C VAL A 49 -2.72 -5.97 7.42
N ALA A 50 -4.05 -5.96 7.50
CA ALA A 50 -4.91 -6.85 6.73
C ALA A 50 -4.76 -6.64 5.22
N LEU A 51 -4.61 -5.38 4.79
CA LEU A 51 -4.38 -5.03 3.40
C LEU A 51 -3.06 -5.61 2.87
N TYR A 52 -1.95 -5.45 3.60
CA TYR A 52 -0.66 -6.04 3.22
C TYR A 52 -0.73 -7.57 3.20
N ALA A 53 -1.36 -8.19 4.20
CA ALA A 53 -1.57 -9.64 4.23
C ALA A 53 -2.37 -10.12 3.01
N GLY A 54 -3.45 -9.41 2.65
CA GLY A 54 -4.26 -9.70 1.47
C GLY A 54 -3.46 -9.60 0.18
N ILE A 55 -2.64 -8.56 0.01
CA ILE A 55 -1.75 -8.41 -1.15
C ILE A 55 -0.76 -9.58 -1.23
N GLY A 56 -0.17 -9.98 -0.10
CA GLY A 56 0.75 -11.12 -0.03
C GLY A 56 0.11 -12.45 -0.43
N ILE A 57 -1.11 -12.71 0.04
CA ILE A 57 -1.86 -13.94 -0.31
C ILE A 57 -2.19 -13.96 -1.81
N LEU A 58 -2.65 -12.84 -2.36
CA LEU A 58 -3.00 -12.73 -3.79
C LEU A 58 -1.76 -12.76 -4.70
N SER A 59 -0.61 -12.32 -4.20
CA SER A 59 0.66 -12.26 -4.96
C SER A 59 1.53 -13.49 -4.76
N ARG A 60 1.01 -14.55 -4.15
CA ARG A 60 1.76 -15.78 -3.88
C ARG A 60 2.22 -16.42 -5.18
N THR A 61 3.52 -16.64 -5.31
CA THR A 61 4.14 -17.35 -6.45
C THR A 61 5.16 -18.38 -5.96
N SER A 62 5.36 -19.44 -6.74
CA SER A 62 6.42 -20.45 -6.54
C SER A 62 7.49 -20.41 -7.63
N ASP A 63 7.35 -19.50 -8.59
CA ASP A 63 8.31 -19.27 -9.66
C ASP A 63 9.41 -18.29 -9.19
N VAL A 64 10.66 -18.69 -9.37
CA VAL A 64 11.86 -17.94 -8.98
C VAL A 64 11.96 -16.60 -9.72
N ASP A 65 11.65 -16.57 -11.01
CA ASP A 65 11.73 -15.35 -11.81
C ASP A 65 10.63 -14.35 -11.42
N GLU A 66 9.46 -14.84 -11.01
CA GLU A 66 8.41 -13.98 -10.48
C GLU A 66 8.70 -13.50 -9.07
N PHE A 67 9.32 -14.34 -8.23
CA PHE A 67 9.67 -13.99 -6.85
C PHE A 67 10.78 -12.95 -6.77
N TYR A 68 11.84 -13.08 -7.57
CA TYR A 68 13.02 -12.20 -7.46
C TYR A 68 12.97 -10.97 -8.35
N VAL A 69 12.44 -11.08 -9.58
CA VAL A 69 12.49 -9.98 -10.55
C VAL A 69 11.11 -9.56 -11.05
N ALA A 70 10.04 -10.14 -10.48
CA ALA A 70 8.66 -9.92 -10.91
C ALA A 70 8.52 -10.01 -12.44
N GLY A 71 9.21 -10.99 -13.06
CA GLY A 71 9.21 -11.19 -14.51
C GLY A 71 9.74 -10.01 -15.33
N ARG A 72 10.51 -9.08 -14.74
CA ARG A 72 11.07 -7.86 -15.37
C ARG A 72 10.03 -6.97 -16.08
N ARG A 73 8.77 -7.06 -15.66
CA ARG A 73 7.64 -6.32 -16.27
C ARG A 73 7.31 -5.01 -15.56
N VAL A 74 7.84 -4.77 -14.36
CA VAL A 74 7.52 -3.58 -13.57
C VAL A 74 8.20 -2.33 -14.18
N PRO A 75 7.47 -1.24 -14.45
CA PRO A 75 8.02 -0.03 -15.04
C PRO A 75 8.88 0.76 -14.05
N ALA A 76 9.87 1.51 -14.56
CA ALA A 76 10.83 2.27 -13.75
C ALA A 76 10.20 3.18 -12.68
N VAL A 77 9.10 3.87 -13.00
CA VAL A 77 8.43 4.78 -12.05
C VAL A 77 7.89 4.02 -10.82
N TYR A 78 7.28 2.86 -11.03
CA TYR A 78 6.73 2.04 -9.93
C TYR A 78 7.85 1.39 -9.10
N ASN A 79 8.94 0.97 -9.75
CA ASN A 79 10.13 0.51 -9.04
C ASN A 79 10.74 1.62 -8.18
N GLY A 80 10.84 2.84 -8.70
CA GLY A 80 11.33 3.99 -7.93
C GLY A 80 10.46 4.31 -6.72
N MET A 81 9.13 4.26 -6.86
CA MET A 81 8.20 4.41 -5.73
C MET A 81 8.38 3.30 -4.69
N ALA A 82 8.55 2.04 -5.11
CA ALA A 82 8.77 0.92 -4.20
C ALA A 82 10.10 1.07 -3.43
N THR A 83 11.18 1.45 -4.10
CA THR A 83 12.48 1.73 -3.45
C THR A 83 12.36 2.89 -2.47
N GLY A 84 11.66 3.97 -2.83
CA GLY A 84 11.44 5.10 -1.93
C GLY A 84 10.66 4.71 -0.66
N ALA A 85 9.64 3.86 -0.81
CA ALA A 85 8.88 3.34 0.33
C ALA A 85 9.74 2.44 1.24
N ASP A 86 10.57 1.58 0.66
CA ASP A 86 11.47 0.67 1.40
C ASP A 86 12.55 1.44 2.18
N TRP A 87 12.99 2.58 1.66
CA TRP A 87 13.93 3.47 2.35
C TRP A 87 13.32 4.15 3.59
N MET A 88 12.00 4.29 3.67
CA MET A 88 11.33 4.91 4.80
C MET A 88 11.12 3.89 5.92
N SER A 89 12.08 3.79 6.85
CA SER A 89 11.93 2.96 8.05
C SER A 89 11.28 3.72 9.21
N ALA A 90 10.55 2.99 10.07
CA ALA A 90 10.05 3.51 11.35
C ALA A 90 11.18 4.07 12.23
N ALA A 91 12.39 3.50 12.13
CA ALA A 91 13.57 3.99 12.82
C ALA A 91 13.96 5.43 12.40
N SER A 92 13.82 5.74 11.11
CA SER A 92 14.06 7.10 10.60
C SER A 92 13.02 8.09 11.13
N PHE A 93 11.78 7.64 11.32
CA PHE A 93 10.70 8.48 11.83
C PHE A 93 10.86 8.77 13.33
N ILE A 94 11.21 7.76 14.13
CA ILE A 94 11.44 7.90 15.57
C ILE A 94 12.72 8.70 15.84
N GLY A 95 13.76 8.56 15.01
CA GLY A 95 15.01 9.30 15.17
C GLY A 95 14.91 10.81 14.86
N LEU A 96 13.82 11.26 14.25
CA LEU A 96 13.54 12.67 13.97
C LEU A 96 12.55 13.31 14.97
N ALA A 97 11.92 12.49 15.83
CA ALA A 97 10.96 12.91 16.85
C ALA A 97 11.66 13.22 18.18
#